data_AF-A0A2J0Q823-F1
#
_entry.id   AF-A0A2J0Q823-F1
#
_cell.length_a   1.000
_cell.length_b   1.000
_cell.length_c   1.000
_cell.angle_alpha   90.00
_cell.angle_beta   90.00
_cell.angle_gamma   90.00
#
_symmetry.space_group_name_H-M   'P 1'
#
loop_
_entity.id
_entity.type
_entity.pdbx_description
1 polymer ?
#
loop_
_entity_poly.entity_id
_entity_poly.type
_entity_poly.pdbx_seq_one_letter_code
_entity_poly.pdbx_strand_id
1 'polypeptide(L)' 'MLPVAPKLTVDQKIKKIQKWQSCTWVHHLTCGKDSNHGDLTPKKEGDKVVLCCPDCDYVQNSVPDVVLASTL' A
#
# COMPACT_ATOMS: atom_id res chain seq x y z
N MET A 1 -20.55 -21.79 11.05
CA MET A 1 -19.36 -21.28 10.32
C MET A 1 -19.66 -19.85 9.93
N LEU A 2 -18.93 -18.87 10.48
CA LEU A 2 -19.13 -17.46 10.10
C LEU A 2 -18.57 -17.25 8.68
N PRO A 3 -19.26 -16.52 7.79
CA PRO A 3 -18.73 -16.20 6.48
C PRO A 3 -17.47 -15.36 6.65
N VAL A 4 -16.32 -15.91 6.25
CA VAL A 4 -15.07 -15.15 6.16
C VAL A 4 -15.26 -14.12 5.06
N ALA A 5 -15.28 -12.84 5.40
CA ALA A 5 -15.37 -11.77 4.41
C ALA A 5 -14.33 -12.01 3.31
N PRO A 6 -14.69 -11.82 2.02
CA PRO A 6 -13.76 -12.07 0.94
C PRO A 6 -12.52 -11.19 1.11
N LYS A 7 -11.33 -11.83 1.17
CA LYS A 7 -10.05 -11.11 1.19
C LYS A 7 -9.97 -10.22 -0.05
N LEU A 8 -9.60 -8.95 0.14
CA LEU A 8 -9.34 -8.01 -0.95
C LEU A 8 -8.40 -8.62 -2.00
N THR A 9 -8.75 -8.49 -3.27
CA THR A 9 -7.89 -8.90 -4.39
C THR A 9 -6.66 -8.00 -4.50
N VAL A 10 -5.61 -8.46 -5.19
CA VAL A 10 -4.40 -7.67 -5.44
C VAL A 10 -4.72 -6.32 -6.08
N ASP A 11 -5.59 -6.30 -7.10
CA ASP A 11 -5.95 -5.07 -7.80
C ASP A 11 -6.75 -4.11 -6.90
N GLN A 12 -7.61 -4.64 -6.02
CA GLN A 12 -8.32 -3.82 -5.04
C GLN A 12 -7.35 -3.20 -4.02
N LYS A 13 -6.35 -3.95 -3.56
CA LYS A 13 -5.29 -3.43 -2.66
C LYS A 13 -4.49 -2.32 -3.34
N ILE A 14 -4.07 -2.50 -4.58
CA ILE A 14 -3.36 -1.48 -5.36
C ILE A 14 -4.18 -0.19 -5.45
N LYS A 15 -5.47 -0.29 -5.80
CA LYS A 15 -6.37 0.88 -5.88
C LYS A 15 -6.50 1.59 -4.54
N LYS A 16 -6.64 0.86 -3.43
CA LYS A 16 -6.70 1.45 -2.09
C LYS A 16 -5.42 2.20 -1.72
N ILE A 17 -4.26 1.62 -2.03
CA ILE A 17 -2.96 2.27 -1.77
C ILE A 17 -2.83 3.53 -2.62
N GLN A 18 -3.14 3.48 -3.92
CA GLN A 18 -3.12 4.65 -4.79
C GLN A 18 -4.07 5.75 -4.30
N LYS A 19 -5.27 5.37 -3.84
CA LYS A 19 -6.23 6.30 -3.26
C LYS A 19 -5.68 6.94 -1.99
N TRP A 20 -5.13 6.14 -1.07
CA TRP A 20 -4.46 6.63 0.14
C TRP A 20 -3.35 7.62 -0.17
N GLN A 21 -2.44 7.30 -1.10
CA GLN A 21 -1.32 8.17 -1.51
C GLN A 21 -1.78 9.43 -2.26
N SER A 22 -3.05 9.51 -2.69
CA SER A 22 -3.62 10.72 -3.31
C SER A 22 -4.35 11.63 -2.30
N CYS A 23 -4.55 11.17 -1.06
CA CYS A 23 -5.32 11.89 -0.05
C CYS A 23 -4.41 12.84 0.74
N THR A 24 -4.64 14.15 0.62
CA THR A 24 -3.81 15.18 1.27
C THR A 24 -3.92 15.24 2.80
N TRP A 25 -4.88 14.53 3.39
CA TRP A 25 -5.17 14.55 4.83
C TRP A 25 -4.73 13.28 5.57
N VAL A 26 -4.19 12.28 4.86
CA VAL A 26 -3.60 11.09 5.49
C VAL A 26 -2.08 11.17 5.46
N HIS A 27 -1.42 10.45 6.35
CA HIS A 27 0.03 10.31 6.25
C HIS A 27 0.37 9.35 5.11
N HIS A 28 1.09 9.86 4.11
CA HIS A 28 1.53 9.06 2.97
C HIS A 28 2.46 7.93 3.42
N LEU A 29 2.50 6.84 2.65
CA LEU A 29 3.45 5.75 2.89
C LEU A 29 4.79 6.17 2.30
N THR A 30 5.78 6.42 3.16
CA THR A 30 7.10 6.93 2.79
C THR A 30 8.17 5.86 2.93
N CYS A 31 9.33 6.11 2.33
CA CYS A 31 10.46 5.19 2.35
C CYS A 31 11.03 5.01 3.77
N GLY A 32 11.28 3.76 4.16
CA GLY A 32 11.85 3.45 5.47
C GLY A 32 13.36 3.74 5.60
N LYS A 33 14.05 4.06 4.49
CA LYS A 33 15.48 4.43 4.48
C LYS A 33 15.69 5.95 4.53
N ASP A 34 14.86 6.72 3.83
CA ASP A 34 14.91 8.18 3.79
C ASP A 34 13.51 8.73 3.48
N SER A 35 12.93 9.47 4.43
CA SER A 35 11.59 10.04 4.29
C SER A 35 11.50 11.20 3.30
N ASN A 36 12.63 11.69 2.77
CA ASN A 36 12.66 12.71 1.70
C ASN A 36 12.47 12.12 0.31
N HIS A 37 12.54 10.79 0.18
CA HIS A 37 12.22 10.11 -1.08
C HIS A 37 10.74 10.23 -1.41
N GLY A 38 10.40 9.97 -2.67
CA GLY A 38 9.03 9.92 -3.13
C GLY A 38 8.19 8.85 -2.42
N ASP A 39 6.89 9.07 -2.47
CA ASP A 39 5.89 8.17 -1.89
C ASP A 39 6.04 6.75 -2.44
N LEU A 40 5.87 5.77 -1.55
CA LEU A 40 5.91 4.38 -1.94
C LEU A 40 4.79 4.05 -2.93
N THR A 41 5.15 3.35 -4.00
CA THR A 41 4.21 2.94 -5.04
C THR A 41 3.86 1.46 -4.91
N PRO A 42 2.58 1.07 -5.07
CA PRO A 42 2.20 -0.33 -5.01
C PRO A 42 2.63 -1.07 -6.28
N LYS A 43 3.23 -2.25 -6.10
CA LYS A 43 3.63 -3.16 -7.17
C LYS A 43 3.07 -4.56 -6.90
N LYS A 44 2.55 -5.20 -7.94
CA LYS A 44 2.14 -6.60 -7.89
C LYS A 44 3.36 -7.51 -7.94
N GLU A 45 3.46 -8.42 -7.00
CA GLU A 45 4.43 -9.53 -7.01
C GLU A 45 3.71 -10.85 -6.75
N GLY A 46 3.43 -11.60 -7.81
CA GLY A 46 2.61 -12.81 -7.73
C GLY A 46 1.21 -12.51 -7.18
N ASP A 47 0.88 -13.15 -6.06
CA ASP A 47 -0.42 -13.02 -5.37
C ASP A 47 -0.42 -11.97 -4.24
N LYS A 48 0.68 -11.22 -4.08
CA LYS A 48 0.81 -10.15 -3.09
C LYS A 48 1.04 -8.77 -3.72
N VAL A 49 0.83 -7.74 -2.91
CA VAL A 49 1.21 -6.37 -3.22
C VAL A 49 2.37 -5.99 -2.30
N VAL A 50 3.41 -5.43 -2.88
CA VAL A 50 4.54 -4.81 -2.17
C VAL A 50 4.54 -3.32 -2.46
N LEU A 51 5.21 -2.55 -1.61
CA LEU A 51 5.39 -1.11 -1.82
C LEU A 51 6.86 -0.85 -2.18
N CYS A 52 7.12 -0.15 -3.27
CA CYS A 52 8.45 0.15 -3.77
C CYS A 52 8.74 1.64 -3.65
N CYS A 53 9.92 1.98 -3.15
CA CYS A 53 10.43 3.34 -3.21
C CYS A 53 10.82 3.68 -4.67
N PRO A 54 10.47 4.86 -5.20
CA PRO A 54 10.88 5.26 -6.54
C PRO A 54 12.36 5.64 -6.64
N ASP A 55 13.00 6.01 -5.52
CA ASP A 55 14.36 6.59 -5.51
C ASP A 55 15.44 5.62 -5.00
N CYS A 56 15.08 4.47 -4.44
CA CYS A 56 16.04 3.48 -3.96
C CYS A 56 15.50 2.05 -4.01
N ASP A 57 16.32 1.10 -3.57
CA ASP A 57 16.03 -0.34 -3.50
C ASP A 57 15.15 -0.74 -2.30
N TYR A 58 14.60 0.21 -1.55
CA TYR A 58 13.70 -0.12 -0.43
C TYR A 58 12.38 -0.72 -0.92
N VAL A 59 12.05 -1.90 -0.40
CA VAL A 59 10.80 -2.61 -0.66
C VAL A 59 10.13 -2.97 0.67
N GLN A 60 8.88 -2.54 0.83
CA GLN A 60 8.04 -2.92 1.95
C GLN A 60 7.15 -4.09 1.54
N ASN A 61 7.38 -5.25 2.17
CA ASN A 61 6.68 -6.50 1.85
C ASN A 61 5.25 -6.59 2.39
N SER A 62 4.85 -5.65 3.26
CA SER A 62 3.53 -5.63 3.89
C SER A 62 2.91 -4.24 3.79
N VAL A 63 1.62 -4.19 3.46
CA VAL A 63 0.85 -2.95 3.42
C VAL A 63 0.14 -2.80 4.77
N PRO A 64 0.21 -1.65 5.45
CA PRO A 64 -0.44 -1.46 6.73
C PRO A 64 -1.95 -1.71 6.66
N ASP A 65 -2.51 -2.42 7.65
CA ASP A 65 -3.93 -2.79 7.65
C ASP A 65 -4.86 -1.58 7.62
N VAL A 66 -4.47 -0.46 8.24
CA VAL A 66 -5.24 0.80 8.20
C VAL A 66 -5.48 1.32 6.78
N VAL A 67 -4.49 1.15 5.88
CA VAL A 67 -4.61 1.53 4.48
C VAL A 67 -5.63 0.62 3.78
N LEU A 68 -5.56 -0.69 4.05
CA LEU A 68 -6.44 -1.69 3.44
C LEU A 68 -7.86 -1.67 4.02
N ALA A 69 -8.03 -1.29 5.28
CA ALA A 69 -9.32 -1.13 5.94
C ALA A 69 -9.97 0.23 5.67
N SER A 70 -9.21 1.20 5.16
CA SER A 70 -9.71 2.55 4.88
C SER A 70 -10.91 2.55 3.91
N THR A 71 -11.81 3.50 4.12
CA THR A 71 -13.01 3.76 3.31
C THR A 71 -12.88 5.04 2.47
N LEU A 72 -11.63 5.43 2.15
CA LEU A 72 -11.27 6.64 1.39
C LEU A 72 -11.80 6.64 -0.05
#